data_AF-A0A939D3J0-F1
#
_entry.id   AF-A0A939D3J0-F1
#
_cell.length_a   1.000
_cell.length_b   1.000
_cell.length_c   1.000
_cell.angle_alpha   90.00
_cell.angle_beta   90.00
_cell.angle_gamma   90.00
#
_symmetry.space_group_name_H-M   'P 1'
#
loop_
_entity.id
_entity.type
_entity.pdbx_description
1 polymer ?
#
loop_
_entity_poly.entity_id
_entity_poly.type
_entity_poly.pdbx_seq_one_letter_code
_entity_poly.pdbx_strand_id
1 'polypeptide(L)' 'MPTNDSELQIQAQRIQDAIAFTPFEQCQPLSREFANIPARPGIYAIRHKTDGLLYIGKTKSLRGRFSGGHKAFLWA' A
#
# COMPACT_ATOMS: atom_id res chain seq x y z
N MET A 1 -0.15 -10.16 -26.84
CA MET A 1 -1.00 -11.28 -26.40
C MET A 1 -2.36 -10.71 -26.06
N PRO A 2 -3.49 -11.34 -26.43
CA PRO A 2 -4.79 -10.88 -25.96
C PRO A 2 -4.82 -11.08 -24.45
N THR A 3 -5.04 -9.99 -23.71
CA THR A 3 -5.31 -10.06 -22.28
C THR A 3 -6.63 -10.78 -22.09
N ASN A 4 -6.63 -11.85 -21.29
CA ASN A 4 -7.88 -12.49 -20.88
C ASN A 4 -8.54 -11.58 -19.84
N ASP A 5 -9.47 -10.74 -20.27
CA ASP A 5 -10.09 -9.70 -19.44
C ASP A 5 -10.72 -10.27 -18.15
N SER A 6 -11.21 -11.53 -18.22
CA SER A 6 -11.73 -12.25 -17.05
C SER A 6 -10.64 -12.52 -16.01
N GLU A 7 -9.47 -12.98 -16.43
CA GLU A 7 -8.34 -13.20 -15.53
C GLU A 7 -7.86 -11.89 -14.91
N LEU A 8 -7.78 -10.82 -15.71
CA LEU A 8 -7.41 -9.50 -15.20
C LEU A 8 -8.39 -8.99 -14.15
N GLN A 9 -9.69 -9.17 -14.38
CA GLN A 9 -10.72 -8.77 -13.43
C GLN A 9 -10.62 -9.55 -12.12
N ILE A 10 -10.36 -10.87 -12.19
CA ILE A 10 -10.13 -11.70 -11.00
C ILE A 10 -8.89 -11.24 -10.23
N GLN A 11 -7.78 -10.93 -10.90
CA GLN A 11 -6.58 -10.43 -10.23
C GLN A 11 -6.81 -9.05 -9.59
N ALA A 12 -7.51 -8.16 -10.28
CA ALA A 12 -7.85 -6.84 -9.75
C ALA A 12 -8.75 -6.96 -8.51
N GLN A 13 -9.75 -7.83 -8.54
CA GLN A 13 -10.62 -8.08 -7.39
C GLN A 13 -9.84 -8.58 -6.19
N ARG A 14 -8.90 -9.53 -6.39
CA ARG A 14 -8.04 -10.03 -5.31
C ARG A 14 -7.19 -8.93 -4.67
N ILE A 15 -6.66 -8.01 -5.48
CA ILE A 15 -5.89 -6.87 -4.98
C ILE A 15 -6.81 -5.91 -4.21
N GLN A 16 -8.01 -5.64 -4.74
CA GLN A 16 -9.00 -4.78 -4.10
C GLN A 16 -9.44 -5.34 -2.74
N ASP A 17 -9.76 -6.63 -2.68
CA ASP A 17 -10.18 -7.32 -1.46
C ASP A 17 -9.07 -7.30 -0.42
N ALA A 18 -7.82 -7.56 -0.83
CA ALA A 18 -6.67 -7.45 0.07
C ALA A 18 -6.55 -6.03 0.65
N ILE A 19 -6.70 -4.98 -0.16
CA ILE A 19 -6.61 -3.59 0.33
C ILE A 19 -7.78 -3.24 1.26
N ALA A 20 -9.00 -3.65 0.89
CA ALA A 20 -10.23 -3.29 1.59
C ALA A 20 -10.37 -4.02 2.94
N PHE A 21 -9.99 -5.31 2.98
CA PHE A 21 -10.33 -6.19 4.11
C PHE A 21 -9.14 -6.63 4.97
N THR A 22 -7.90 -6.28 4.63
CA THR A 22 -6.75 -6.55 5.53
C THR A 22 -6.94 -5.82 6.87
N PRO A 23 -6.98 -6.54 8.02
CA PRO A 23 -7.06 -5.94 9.34
C PRO A 23 -5.86 -5.06 9.67
N PHE A 24 -6.06 -4.07 10.55
CA PHE A 24 -4.97 -3.16 10.95
C PHE A 24 -3.79 -3.91 11.58
N GLU A 25 -4.06 -4.95 12.36
CA GLU A 25 -3.07 -5.77 13.07
C GLU A 25 -2.18 -6.57 12.12
N GLN A 26 -2.63 -6.77 10.87
CA GLN A 26 -1.87 -7.45 9.82
C GLN A 26 -1.16 -6.47 8.87
N CYS A 27 -1.37 -5.16 9.06
CA CYS A 27 -0.67 -4.15 8.27
C CYS A 27 0.80 -4.06 8.69
N GLN A 28 1.66 -3.71 7.74
CA GLN A 28 3.07 -3.45 8.03
C GLN A 28 3.19 -2.17 8.87
N PRO A 29 3.75 -2.22 10.10
CA PRO A 29 3.96 -1.02 10.89
C PRO A 29 4.97 -0.10 10.21
N LEU A 30 4.67 1.19 10.20
CA LEU A 30 5.57 2.22 9.69
C LEU A 30 6.55 2.64 10.79
N SER A 31 7.84 2.40 10.58
CA SER A 31 8.91 3.00 11.40
C SER A 31 9.42 4.28 10.74
N ARG A 32 10.20 5.10 11.47
CA ARG A 32 10.81 6.33 10.93
C ARG A 32 11.82 6.05 9.82
N GLU A 33 12.44 4.88 9.85
CA GLU A 33 13.50 4.45 8.94
C GLU A 33 12.95 3.77 7.68
N PHE A 34 11.69 3.30 7.72
CA PHE A 34 11.05 2.56 6.62
C PHE A 34 11.87 1.36 6.10
N ALA A 35 12.79 0.82 6.92
CA ALA A 35 13.74 -0.21 6.51
C ALA A 35 13.04 -1.49 6.02
N ASN A 36 11.88 -1.78 6.58
CA ASN A 36 11.09 -2.97 6.27
C ASN A 36 10.14 -2.77 5.08
N ILE A 37 10.10 -1.58 4.46
CA ILE A 37 9.35 -1.35 3.23
C ILE A 37 10.24 -1.74 2.04
N PRO A 38 9.74 -2.53 1.07
CA PRO A 38 10.55 -2.94 -0.07
C PRO A 38 10.85 -1.76 -1.01
N ALA A 39 12.05 -1.72 -1.59
CA ALA A 39 12.46 -0.67 -2.54
C ALA A 39 12.11 -1.04 -3.99
N ARG A 40 10.84 -1.38 -4.24
CA ARG A 40 10.35 -1.82 -5.57
C ARG A 40 9.05 -1.13 -5.96
N PRO A 41 8.67 -1.12 -7.25
CA PRO A 41 7.36 -0.61 -7.68
C PRO A 41 6.21 -1.39 -7.05
N GLY A 42 5.08 -0.71 -6.84
CA GLY A 42 3.89 -1.37 -6.32
C GLY A 42 2.74 -0.42 -5.97
N ILE A 43 1.67 -1.04 -5.51
CA ILE A 43 0.50 -0.40 -4.91
C ILE A 43 0.62 -0.51 -3.39
N TYR A 44 0.18 0.50 -2.66
CA TYR A 44 0.14 0.51 -1.20
C TYR A 44 -1.15 1.15 -0.70
N ALA A 45 -1.51 0.79 0.53
CA ALA A 45 -2.64 1.34 1.26
C ALA A 45 -2.15 1.83 2.63
N ILE A 46 -2.69 2.95 3.09
CA ILE A 46 -2.49 3.45 4.46
C ILE A 46 -3.77 3.24 5.23
N ARG A 47 -3.67 2.51 6.34
CA ARG A 47 -4.78 2.22 7.23
C ARG A 47 -4.50 2.82 8.60
N HIS A 48 -5.44 3.62 9.09
CA HIS A 48 -5.48 4.07 10.47
C HIS A 48 -6.26 3.08 11.33
N LYS A 49 -5.89 2.97 12.61
CA LYS A 49 -6.47 1.97 13.52
C LYS A 49 -7.96 2.20 13.75
N THR A 50 -8.39 3.45 13.89
CA THR A 50 -9.80 3.80 14.15
C THR A 50 -10.54 4.17 12.89
N ASP A 51 -9.90 4.91 11.98
CA ASP A 51 -10.56 5.52 10.83
C ASP A 51 -10.52 4.62 9.58
N GLY A 52 -9.84 3.47 9.67
CA GLY A 52 -9.76 2.50 8.60
C GLY A 52 -8.87 2.96 7.45
N LEU A 53 -9.25 2.60 6.22
CA LEU A 53 -8.45 2.86 5.02
C LEU A 53 -8.48 4.35 4.65
N LEU A 54 -7.33 5.03 4.74
CA LEU A 54 -7.21 6.47 4.50
C LEU A 54 -6.75 6.82 3.09
N TYR A 55 -5.90 5.98 2.49
CA TYR A 55 -5.25 6.31 1.24
C TYR A 55 -4.82 5.06 0.48
N ILE A 56 -4.93 5.10 -0.85
CA ILE A 56 -4.37 4.11 -1.76
C ILE A 56 -3.49 4.86 -2.77
N GLY A 57 -2.28 4.35 -2.98
CA GLY A 57 -1.36 4.93 -3.95
C GLY A 57 -0.57 3.90 -4.72
N LYS A 58 0.05 4.34 -5.81
CA LYS A 58 1.04 3.58 -6.58
C LYS A 58 2.36 4.35 -6.67
N THR A 59 3.47 3.65 -6.78
CA THR A 59 4.80 4.27 -6.89
C THR A 59 5.78 3.37 -7.63
N LYS A 60 6.83 3.99 -8.20
CA LYS A 60 7.98 3.27 -8.78
C LYS A 60 8.94 2.73 -7.71
N SER A 61 8.86 3.23 -6.48
CA SER A 61 9.58 2.69 -5.33
C SER A 61 8.74 2.87 -4.08
N LEU A 62 8.30 1.76 -3.48
CA LEU A 62 7.52 1.76 -2.23
C LEU A 62 8.31 2.46 -1.12
N ARG A 63 9.53 2.00 -0.80
CA ARG A 63 10.39 2.67 0.19
C ARG A 63 10.64 4.14 -0.16
N GLY A 64 10.99 4.43 -1.42
CA GLY A 64 11.30 5.78 -1.87
C GLY A 64 10.14 6.77 -1.68
N ARG A 65 8.90 6.30 -1.84
CA ARG A 65 7.69 7.11 -1.61
C ARG A 65 7.56 7.59 -0.17
N PHE A 66 8.03 6.79 0.79
CA PHE A 66 8.00 7.14 2.21
C PHE A 66 9.25 7.91 2.64
N SER A 67 10.44 7.46 2.21
CA SER A 67 11.71 8.07 2.62
C SER A 67 11.93 9.48 2.06
N GLY A 68 11.40 9.78 0.88
CA GLY A 68 11.66 11.04 0.17
C GLY A 68 10.58 12.14 0.31
N GLY A 69 9.41 11.85 0.90
CA GLY A 69 8.26 12.75 0.74
C GLY A 69 7.18 12.75 1.83
N HIS A 70 7.29 11.92 2.87
CA HIS A 70 6.26 11.86 3.91
C HIS A 70 6.65 12.59 5.18
N LYS A 71 6.72 13.92 5.10
CA LYS A 71 6.77 14.77 6.30
C LYS A 71 5.45 14.73 7.09
N ALA A 72 4.33 14.38 6.44
CA ALA A 72 2.99 14.35 7.04
C ALA A 72 2.75 13.27 8.11
N PHE A 73 3.46 12.12 8.06
CA PHE A 73 3.31 11.06 9.08
C PHE A 73 4.29 11.18 10.25
N LEU A 74 5.32 12.02 10.11
CA LEU A 74 6.43 12.14 11.07
C LEU A 74 6.58 13.54 11.67
N TRP A 75 5.77 14.51 11.26
CA TRP A 75 5.65 15.80 11.94
C TRP A 75 4.67 15.69 13.10
N ALA A 76 5.25 15.41 14.26
CA ALA A 76 4.77 15.80 15.59
C ALA A 76 5.99 16.29 16.37
#